data_AF-A0A3A0G8A7-F1
#
_entry.id   AF-A0A3A0G8A7-F1
#
_cell.length_a   1.000
_cell.length_b   1.000
_cell.length_c   1.000
_cell.angle_alpha   90.00
_cell.angle_beta   90.00
_cell.angle_gamma   90.00
#
_symmetry.space_group_name_H-M   'P 1'
#
loop_
_entity.id
_entity.type
_entity.pdbx_description
1 polymer ?
#
loop_
_entity_poly.entity_id
_entity_poly.type
_entity_poly.pdbx_seq_one_letter_code
_entity_poly.pdbx_strand_id
1 'polypeptide(L)'
;MGRKKKTLSDTVETEVLQTEHSVADEANADAAETKSLSSQVEKTRTRQKSYLMDLRIHSPASLGYLGIEGLDTAPALVRLARVKGLDVIAVTDFYTGTFIDRVMAAAKDSNLTVIPGTVIRCAIPGCSDVVLSCLFPEQHSGDHIEKFLGALGVPKNAAGNRSYLVQRQLREIVTIIEQFNGVALPSRMDKTPSRLSAIPSLVETYGFRAFDLAYPDSARFFKTRWPKIKFQLFSFSNANALAQVGSRVANVRMPLGGFEGIRQLIARQAVSGQTSL
;
A
#
# COMPACT_ATOMS: atom_id res chain seq x y z
N MET A 1 -18.45 45.38 82.22
CA MET A 1 -19.53 44.36 82.31
C MET A 1 -20.72 44.85 81.50
N GLY A 2 -21.36 43.99 80.70
CA GLY A 2 -22.73 44.23 80.21
C GLY A 2 -22.88 44.45 78.70
N ARG A 3 -23.29 43.38 77.99
CA ARG A 3 -23.72 43.33 76.58
C ARG A 3 -25.11 43.95 76.35
N LYS A 4 -25.35 44.44 75.12
CA LYS A 4 -26.43 44.11 74.13
C LYS A 4 -26.86 45.38 73.36
N LYS A 5 -26.63 45.44 72.03
CA LYS A 5 -27.48 45.02 70.87
C LYS A 5 -28.58 46.02 70.46
N LYS A 6 -28.51 46.48 69.20
CA LYS A 6 -29.59 46.58 68.17
C LYS A 6 -28.96 47.07 66.84
N THR A 7 -28.83 46.23 65.80
CA THR A 7 -29.72 45.99 64.61
C THR A 7 -29.73 47.14 63.59
N LEU A 8 -29.27 46.98 62.34
CA LEU A 8 -29.74 46.14 61.19
C LEU A 8 -31.00 46.69 60.49
N SER A 9 -30.81 47.59 59.53
CA SER A 9 -31.41 47.58 58.17
C SER A 9 -30.88 48.79 57.39
N ASP A 10 -30.75 48.64 56.08
CA ASP A 10 -30.47 49.71 55.08
C ASP A 10 -29.00 50.05 54.80
N THR A 11 -28.22 49.06 54.35
CA THR A 11 -27.22 49.29 53.27
C THR A 11 -26.87 47.96 52.59
N VAL A 12 -27.87 47.30 52.01
CA VAL A 12 -27.69 46.12 51.14
C VAL A 12 -28.52 46.36 49.90
N GLU A 13 -27.98 47.08 48.91
CA GLU A 13 -28.49 47.09 47.53
C GLU A 13 -27.58 47.86 46.56
N THR A 14 -26.26 47.67 46.58
CA THR A 14 -25.40 48.19 45.48
C THR A 14 -24.04 47.51 45.29
N GLU A 15 -23.85 46.26 45.74
CA GLU A 15 -22.55 45.55 45.55
C GLU A 15 -22.66 44.09 45.09
N VAL A 16 -23.79 43.66 44.52
CA VAL A 16 -23.96 42.27 44.04
C VAL A 16 -24.17 42.17 42.52
N LEU A 17 -24.09 43.28 41.77
CA LEU A 17 -24.31 43.27 40.31
C LEU A 17 -23.07 43.55 39.45
N GLN A 18 -21.86 43.56 40.03
CA GLN A 18 -20.62 43.74 39.26
C GLN A 18 -19.59 42.60 39.37
N THR A 19 -19.90 41.53 40.10
CA THR A 19 -18.96 40.40 40.31
C THR A 19 -19.39 39.09 39.68
N GLU A 20 -20.49 39.06 38.92
CA GLU A 20 -20.92 37.88 38.13
C GLU A 20 -20.76 38.07 36.61
N HIS A 21 -20.30 39.23 36.15
CA HIS A 21 -20.00 39.47 34.73
C HIS A 21 -18.51 39.36 34.36
N SER A 22 -17.60 39.10 35.32
CA SER A 22 -16.17 38.94 35.01
C SER A 22 -15.67 37.48 35.07
N VAL A 23 -16.45 36.54 35.62
CA VAL A 23 -16.03 35.14 35.76
C VAL A 23 -16.53 34.25 34.61
N ALA A 24 -17.58 34.68 33.90
CA ALA A 24 -18.12 33.95 32.75
C ALA A 24 -17.34 34.19 31.44
N ASP A 25 -16.65 35.33 31.31
CA ASP A 25 -15.86 35.66 30.10
C ASP A 25 -14.45 35.05 30.12
N GLU A 26 -13.81 34.92 31.29
CA GLU A 26 -12.49 34.26 31.39
C GLU A 26 -12.59 32.74 31.17
N ALA A 27 -13.66 32.08 31.63
CA ALA A 27 -13.86 30.65 31.40
C ALA A 27 -14.16 30.31 29.92
N ASN A 28 -14.69 31.27 29.15
CA ASN A 28 -15.04 31.08 27.75
C ASN A 28 -13.87 31.45 26.80
N ALA A 29 -13.00 32.37 27.22
CA ALA A 29 -11.74 32.67 26.54
C ALA A 29 -10.75 31.50 26.65
N ASP A 30 -10.59 30.91 27.84
CA ASP A 30 -9.67 29.79 28.06
C ASP A 30 -10.11 28.52 27.33
N ALA A 31 -11.42 28.27 27.22
CA ALA A 31 -12.02 27.17 26.44
C ALA A 31 -11.93 27.39 24.91
N ALA A 32 -11.94 28.64 24.45
CA ALA A 32 -11.75 28.99 23.04
C ALA A 32 -10.27 28.92 22.64
N GLU A 33 -9.35 29.29 23.53
CA GLU A 33 -7.90 29.23 23.32
C GLU A 33 -7.38 27.78 23.38
N THR A 34 -7.91 26.94 24.28
CA THR A 34 -7.62 25.49 24.29
C THR A 34 -8.27 24.71 23.13
N LYS A 35 -9.44 25.14 22.62
CA LYS A 35 -10.00 24.60 21.35
C LYS A 35 -9.19 25.04 20.13
N SER A 36 -8.62 26.24 20.16
CA SER A 36 -7.75 26.76 19.11
C SER A 36 -6.41 26.02 19.07
N LEU A 37 -5.78 25.77 20.23
CA LEU A 37 -4.52 25.03 20.30
C LEU A 37 -4.69 23.54 20.01
N SER A 38 -5.76 22.89 20.47
CA SER A 38 -6.02 21.47 20.14
C SER A 38 -6.33 21.28 18.66
N SER A 39 -7.12 22.16 18.04
CA SER A 39 -7.40 22.13 16.59
C SER A 39 -6.21 22.55 15.71
N GLN A 40 -5.25 23.30 16.25
CA GLN A 40 -3.98 23.62 15.58
C GLN A 40 -2.93 22.50 15.72
N VAL A 41 -2.97 21.72 16.80
CA VAL A 41 -2.15 20.49 16.96
C VAL A 41 -2.72 19.33 16.13
N GLU A 42 -4.03 19.30 15.88
CA GLU A 42 -4.66 18.28 15.02
C GLU A 42 -4.52 18.57 13.51
N LYS A 43 -3.97 19.74 13.15
CA LYS A 43 -3.32 20.00 11.86
C LYS A 43 -1.82 19.67 11.90
N THR A 44 -1.42 18.67 12.69
CA THR A 44 -0.18 17.97 12.43
C THR A 44 -0.28 17.43 11.01
N ARG A 45 0.40 18.08 10.06
CA ARG A 45 0.77 17.47 8.77
C ARG A 45 1.23 16.08 9.13
N THR A 46 0.43 15.05 8.87
CA THR A 46 0.83 13.65 9.02
C THR A 46 2.14 13.57 8.25
N ARG A 47 3.25 13.51 8.98
CA ARG A 47 4.58 13.71 8.41
C ARG A 47 4.84 12.47 7.58
N GLN A 48 4.52 12.54 6.29
CA GLN A 48 4.61 11.40 5.40
C GLN A 48 6.04 10.88 5.46
N LYS A 49 6.20 9.65 5.97
CA LYS A 49 7.50 8.99 6.06
C LYS A 49 7.89 8.49 4.66
N SER A 50 9.17 8.59 4.33
CA SER A 50 9.72 7.99 3.12
C SER A 50 9.96 6.51 3.36
N TYR A 51 9.58 5.68 2.39
CA TYR A 51 9.80 4.24 2.39
C TYR A 51 10.54 3.83 1.13
N LEU A 52 11.63 3.09 1.29
CA LEU A 52 12.36 2.46 0.21
C LEU A 52 11.83 1.03 -0.02
N MET A 53 11.28 0.78 -1.20
CA MET A 53 10.55 -0.46 -1.47
C MET A 53 11.00 -1.18 -2.74
N ASP A 54 10.99 -2.51 -2.67
CA ASP A 54 11.13 -3.42 -3.82
C ASP A 54 10.01 -4.46 -3.81
N LEU A 55 8.93 -4.19 -4.56
CA LEU A 55 7.69 -4.96 -4.50
C LEU A 55 7.58 -6.06 -5.57
N ARG A 56 8.71 -6.49 -6.15
CA ARG A 56 8.72 -7.56 -7.14
C ARG A 56 9.99 -8.40 -7.03
N ILE A 57 9.99 -9.34 -6.09
CA ILE A 57 11.07 -10.30 -5.89
C ILE A 57 10.51 -11.70 -6.07
N HIS A 58 11.10 -12.49 -6.96
CA HIS A 58 10.84 -13.92 -7.04
C HIS A 58 11.69 -14.62 -6.00
N SER A 59 11.27 -15.78 -5.53
CA SER A 59 12.01 -16.64 -4.63
C SER A 59 12.37 -17.97 -5.33
N PRO A 60 13.02 -18.93 -4.64
CA PRO A 60 13.21 -20.28 -5.17
C PRO A 60 11.91 -21.04 -5.48
N ALA A 61 10.75 -20.61 -4.96
CA ALA A 61 9.46 -21.28 -5.21
C ALA A 61 8.93 -21.08 -6.64
N SER A 62 9.39 -20.06 -7.35
CA SER A 62 9.26 -19.99 -8.81
C SER A 62 10.60 -20.26 -9.48
N LEU A 63 10.61 -20.38 -10.82
CA LEU A 63 11.82 -20.59 -11.62
C LEU A 63 12.78 -19.39 -11.52
N GLY A 64 13.44 -19.26 -10.37
CA GLY A 64 14.45 -18.28 -10.04
C GLY A 64 15.77 -18.97 -9.69
N TYR A 65 16.88 -18.35 -10.07
CA TYR A 65 18.24 -18.77 -9.73
C TYR A 65 18.58 -18.45 -8.26
N LEU A 66 17.56 -18.34 -7.40
CA LEU A 66 17.66 -18.08 -5.97
C LEU A 66 17.80 -19.37 -5.17
N GLY A 67 17.43 -20.51 -5.74
CA GLY A 67 17.77 -21.82 -5.19
C GLY A 67 19.27 -22.06 -5.38
N ILE A 68 20.07 -21.64 -4.41
CA ILE A 68 21.50 -21.95 -4.36
C ILE A 68 21.63 -23.16 -3.44
N GLU A 69 22.15 -24.26 -3.96
CA GLU A 69 22.36 -25.48 -3.18
C GLU A 69 23.23 -25.18 -1.95
N GLY A 70 22.79 -25.65 -0.79
CA GLY A 70 23.49 -25.42 0.48
C GLY A 70 23.28 -24.04 1.13
N LEU A 71 22.48 -23.13 0.54
CA LEU A 71 22.16 -21.83 1.12
C LEU A 71 20.68 -21.70 1.48
N ASP A 72 20.39 -21.30 2.71
CA ASP A 72 19.05 -20.81 3.05
C ASP A 72 18.84 -19.40 2.49
N THR A 73 18.08 -19.33 1.40
CA THR A 73 17.87 -18.08 0.68
C THR A 73 16.97 -17.08 1.43
N ALA A 74 16.09 -17.52 2.33
CA ALA A 74 15.16 -16.60 3.00
C ALA A 74 15.87 -15.63 3.97
N PRO A 75 16.72 -16.09 4.91
CA PRO A 75 17.55 -15.21 5.72
C PRO A 75 18.53 -14.37 4.89
N ALA A 76 19.08 -14.94 3.81
CA ALA A 76 19.99 -14.22 2.92
C ALA A 76 19.28 -13.04 2.21
N LEU A 77 18.04 -13.27 1.73
CA LEU A 77 17.19 -12.25 1.11
C LEU A 77 16.88 -11.13 2.10
N VAL A 78 16.42 -11.45 3.31
CA VAL A 78 16.14 -10.47 4.37
C VAL A 78 17.39 -9.68 4.72
N ARG A 79 18.53 -10.35 4.93
CA ARG A 79 19.80 -9.69 5.25
C ARG A 79 20.23 -8.73 4.14
N LEU A 80 20.12 -9.14 2.88
CA LEU A 80 20.49 -8.28 1.75
C LEU A 80 19.56 -7.07 1.63
N ALA A 81 18.24 -7.27 1.78
CA ALA A 81 17.27 -6.18 1.78
C ALA A 81 17.61 -5.13 2.86
N ARG A 82 17.97 -5.60 4.06
CA ARG A 82 18.42 -4.72 5.16
C ARG A 82 19.72 -4.01 4.87
N VAL A 83 20.72 -4.70 4.31
CA VAL A 83 22.00 -4.09 3.90
C VAL A 83 21.77 -3.00 2.85
N LYS A 84 20.79 -3.18 1.96
CA LYS A 84 20.38 -2.18 0.97
C LYS A 84 19.46 -1.09 1.52
N GLY A 85 19.13 -1.12 2.80
CA GLY A 85 18.27 -0.13 3.46
C GLY A 85 16.82 -0.17 2.99
N LEU A 86 16.33 -1.30 2.48
CA LEU A 86 14.92 -1.44 2.10
C LEU A 86 14.06 -1.45 3.37
N ASP A 87 12.99 -0.65 3.36
CA ASP A 87 11.95 -0.66 4.40
C ASP A 87 10.89 -1.73 4.11
N VAL A 88 10.61 -1.97 2.82
CA VAL A 88 9.56 -2.89 2.39
C VAL A 88 10.01 -3.73 1.20
N ILE A 89 9.73 -5.03 1.25
CA ILE A 89 9.86 -5.94 0.11
C ILE A 89 8.55 -6.68 -0.14
N ALA A 90 8.33 -7.16 -1.36
CA ALA A 90 7.28 -8.14 -1.62
C ALA A 90 7.84 -9.41 -2.26
N VAL A 91 7.40 -10.56 -1.76
CA VAL A 91 7.68 -11.87 -2.37
C VAL A 91 6.53 -12.17 -3.33
N THR A 92 6.83 -12.22 -4.62
CA THR A 92 5.82 -12.26 -5.68
C THR A 92 6.15 -13.34 -6.71
N ASP A 93 6.23 -14.59 -6.26
CA ASP A 93 6.43 -15.73 -7.14
C ASP A 93 5.27 -15.92 -8.12
N PHE A 94 5.56 -16.52 -9.28
CA PHE A 94 4.50 -16.90 -10.22
C PHE A 94 3.65 -18.02 -9.63
N TYR A 95 2.36 -17.76 -9.43
CA TYR A 95 1.35 -18.77 -9.08
C TYR A 95 1.67 -19.64 -7.85
N THR A 96 2.35 -19.10 -6.83
CA THR A 96 2.53 -19.78 -5.54
C THR A 96 2.84 -18.79 -4.42
N GLY A 97 2.47 -19.15 -3.19
CA GLY A 97 2.84 -18.46 -1.96
C GLY A 97 3.82 -19.23 -1.06
N THR A 98 4.32 -20.38 -1.50
CA THR A 98 5.02 -21.37 -0.64
C THR A 98 6.30 -20.85 0.05
N PHE A 99 6.92 -19.78 -0.44
CA PHE A 99 8.14 -19.21 0.17
C PHE A 99 7.88 -18.01 1.08
N ILE A 100 6.64 -17.49 1.10
CA ILE A 100 6.27 -16.25 1.80
C ILE A 100 6.53 -16.40 3.29
N ASP A 101 5.99 -17.45 3.91
CA ASP A 101 6.05 -17.64 5.36
C ASP A 101 7.50 -17.77 5.85
N ARG A 102 8.38 -18.37 5.03
CA ARG A 102 9.80 -18.50 5.33
C ARG A 102 10.51 -17.15 5.35
N VAL A 103 10.22 -16.27 4.39
CA VAL A 103 10.79 -14.92 4.33
C VAL A 103 10.25 -14.05 5.46
N MET A 104 8.95 -14.14 5.75
CA MET A 104 8.34 -13.44 6.87
C MET A 104 8.94 -13.88 8.22
N ALA A 105 9.12 -15.20 8.42
CA ALA A 105 9.76 -15.73 9.62
C ALA A 105 11.19 -15.21 9.77
N ALA A 106 11.97 -15.15 8.68
CA ALA A 106 13.32 -14.60 8.68
C ALA A 106 13.38 -13.08 8.96
N ALA A 107 12.29 -12.35 8.68
CA ALA A 107 12.18 -10.91 8.89
C ALA A 107 11.60 -10.51 10.26
N LYS A 108 11.08 -11.47 11.04
CA LYS A 108 10.31 -11.23 12.28
C LYS A 108 10.97 -10.26 13.26
N ASP A 109 12.29 -10.39 13.45
CA ASP A 109 13.05 -9.58 14.41
C ASP A 109 13.78 -8.40 13.72
N SER A 110 13.24 -7.93 12.60
CA SER A 110 13.79 -6.82 11.83
C SER A 110 12.78 -5.72 11.59
N ASN A 111 13.25 -4.55 11.16
CA ASN A 111 12.42 -3.43 10.72
C ASN A 111 11.97 -3.54 9.25
N LEU A 112 12.26 -4.67 8.58
CA LEU A 112 11.86 -4.90 7.20
C LEU A 112 10.44 -5.43 7.15
N THR A 113 9.56 -4.72 6.44
CA THR A 113 8.20 -5.22 6.16
C THR A 113 8.23 -6.16 4.95
N VAL A 114 7.63 -7.34 5.09
CA VAL A 114 7.47 -8.31 4.00
C VAL A 114 6.00 -8.35 3.58
N ILE A 115 5.73 -8.00 2.34
CA ILE A 115 4.40 -8.01 1.74
C ILE A 115 4.21 -9.34 0.99
N PRO A 116 3.22 -10.15 1.37
CA PRO A 116 2.88 -11.36 0.65
C PRO A 116 2.26 -11.03 -0.71
N GLY A 117 2.60 -11.80 -1.74
CA GLY A 117 2.09 -11.57 -3.08
C GLY A 117 2.31 -12.72 -4.04
N THR A 118 1.79 -12.56 -5.25
CA THR A 118 2.04 -13.47 -6.38
C THR A 118 1.94 -12.72 -7.69
N VAL A 119 2.65 -13.19 -8.71
CA VAL A 119 2.48 -12.69 -10.07
C VAL A 119 1.57 -13.63 -10.86
N ILE A 120 0.56 -13.05 -11.51
CA ILE A 120 -0.30 -13.77 -12.45
C ILE A 120 -0.23 -13.12 -13.83
N ARG A 121 -0.63 -13.90 -14.84
CA ARG A 121 -0.80 -13.45 -16.22
C ARG A 121 -2.23 -13.72 -16.68
N CYS A 122 -2.78 -12.79 -17.44
CA CYS A 122 -4.09 -12.93 -18.04
C CYS A 122 -4.14 -12.28 -19.41
N ALA A 123 -5.29 -12.41 -20.07
CA ALA A 123 -5.53 -11.78 -21.36
C ALA A 123 -6.58 -10.67 -21.25
N ILE A 124 -6.42 -9.64 -22.07
CA ILE A 124 -7.46 -8.70 -22.44
C ILE A 124 -7.56 -8.65 -23.97
N PRO A 125 -8.62 -8.09 -24.57
CA PRO A 125 -8.67 -7.88 -26.01
C PRO A 125 -7.41 -7.17 -26.52
N GLY A 126 -6.72 -7.79 -27.48
CA GLY A 126 -5.47 -7.27 -28.07
C GLY A 126 -4.18 -7.58 -27.30
N CYS A 127 -4.24 -8.22 -26.13
CA CYS A 127 -3.04 -8.59 -25.37
C CYS A 127 -3.25 -9.87 -24.56
N SER A 128 -2.57 -10.96 -24.92
CA SER A 128 -2.58 -12.25 -24.20
C SER A 128 -1.49 -12.35 -23.11
N ASP A 129 -0.98 -11.23 -22.64
CA ASP A 129 0.19 -11.18 -21.75
C ASP A 129 0.14 -10.00 -20.76
N VAL A 130 -1.03 -9.73 -20.20
CA VAL A 130 -1.16 -8.77 -19.09
C VAL A 130 -0.58 -9.42 -17.84
N VAL A 131 0.37 -8.75 -17.20
CA VAL A 131 1.04 -9.25 -15.98
C VAL A 131 0.65 -8.39 -14.79
N LEU A 132 0.14 -9.02 -13.74
CA LEU A 132 -0.26 -8.36 -12.51
C LEU A 132 0.57 -8.90 -11.35
N SER A 133 1.19 -7.99 -10.59
CA SER A 133 1.64 -8.29 -9.23
C SER A 133 0.44 -8.10 -8.30
N CYS A 134 0.00 -9.18 -7.68
CA CYS A 134 -1.07 -9.19 -6.68
C CYS A 134 -0.41 -9.12 -5.31
N LEU A 135 -0.70 -8.07 -4.54
CA LEU A 135 -0.14 -7.85 -3.21
C LEU A 135 -1.24 -7.96 -2.17
N PHE A 136 -0.89 -8.45 -0.98
CA PHE A 136 -1.82 -8.75 0.10
C PHE A 136 -1.30 -8.21 1.44
N PRO A 137 -2.18 -8.00 2.43
CA PRO A 137 -1.80 -7.58 3.78
C PRO A 137 -0.68 -8.43 4.40
N GLU A 138 0.26 -7.80 5.11
CA GLU A 138 1.40 -8.48 5.75
C GLU A 138 1.03 -9.55 6.80
N GLN A 139 -0.23 -9.62 7.24
CA GLN A 139 -0.72 -10.73 8.08
C GLN A 139 -1.10 -12.00 7.32
N HIS A 140 -1.14 -11.96 5.98
CA HIS A 140 -1.53 -13.10 5.16
C HIS A 140 -0.34 -14.04 4.88
N SER A 141 -0.59 -15.35 5.03
CA SER A 141 0.41 -16.40 4.81
C SER A 141 0.44 -16.89 3.36
N GLY A 142 1.39 -17.77 3.06
CA GLY A 142 1.43 -18.54 1.82
C GLY A 142 0.10 -19.25 1.53
N ASP A 143 -0.54 -19.84 2.54
CA ASP A 143 -1.84 -20.51 2.39
C ASP A 143 -2.97 -19.57 1.94
N HIS A 144 -2.94 -18.29 2.34
CA HIS A 144 -3.90 -17.30 1.86
C HIS A 144 -3.73 -17.06 0.36
N ILE A 145 -2.48 -17.02 -0.11
CA ILE A 145 -2.15 -16.89 -1.54
C ILE A 145 -2.61 -18.13 -2.31
N GLU A 146 -2.40 -19.34 -1.76
CA GLU A 146 -2.87 -20.58 -2.41
C GLU A 146 -4.40 -20.64 -2.51
N LYS A 147 -5.14 -20.16 -1.49
CA LYS A 147 -6.61 -20.02 -1.55
C LYS A 147 -7.05 -19.01 -2.62
N PHE A 148 -6.36 -17.88 -2.71
CA PHE A 148 -6.59 -16.87 -3.75
C PHE A 148 -6.39 -17.46 -5.16
N LEU A 149 -5.28 -18.17 -5.38
CA LEU A 149 -4.99 -18.83 -6.65
C LEU A 149 -6.05 -19.89 -6.99
N GLY A 150 -6.52 -20.63 -5.99
CA GLY A 150 -7.64 -21.56 -6.12
C GLY A 150 -8.94 -20.87 -6.58
N ALA A 151 -9.28 -19.71 -6.01
CA ALA A 151 -10.45 -18.92 -6.42
C ALA A 151 -10.35 -18.42 -7.87
N LEU A 152 -9.13 -18.09 -8.33
CA LEU A 152 -8.85 -17.78 -9.72
C LEU A 152 -8.96 -18.99 -10.67
N GLY A 153 -9.04 -20.22 -10.14
CA GLY A 153 -9.04 -21.45 -10.94
C GLY A 153 -7.65 -21.84 -11.44
N VAL A 154 -6.59 -21.37 -10.78
CA VAL A 154 -5.22 -21.72 -11.11
C VAL A 154 -4.97 -23.16 -10.63
N PRO A 155 -4.58 -24.10 -11.52
CA PRO A 155 -4.30 -25.46 -11.12
C PRO A 155 -2.96 -25.53 -10.37
N LYS A 156 -2.84 -26.47 -9.42
CA LYS A 156 -1.63 -26.62 -8.59
C LYS A 156 -0.34 -26.82 -9.40
N ASN A 157 -0.43 -27.45 -10.58
CA ASN A 157 0.72 -27.67 -11.47
C ASN A 157 1.17 -26.39 -12.21
N ALA A 158 0.44 -25.27 -12.09
CA ALA A 158 0.88 -23.97 -12.59
C ALA A 158 1.84 -23.25 -11.63
N ALA A 159 2.07 -23.76 -10.42
CA ALA A 159 3.01 -23.19 -9.46
C ALA A 159 4.40 -22.99 -10.09
N GLY A 160 4.92 -21.75 -10.01
CA GLY A 160 6.18 -21.34 -10.62
C GLY A 160 6.17 -21.20 -12.15
N ASN A 161 5.10 -21.60 -12.83
CA ASN A 161 5.01 -21.62 -14.28
C ASN A 161 4.64 -20.24 -14.84
N ARG A 162 5.66 -19.45 -15.21
CA ARG A 162 5.50 -18.14 -15.85
C ARG A 162 4.71 -18.17 -17.17
N SER A 163 4.51 -19.32 -17.80
CA SER A 163 3.81 -19.47 -19.09
C SER A 163 2.31 -19.67 -18.94
N TYR A 164 1.83 -20.05 -17.75
CA TYR A 164 0.40 -20.21 -17.51
C TYR A 164 -0.33 -18.87 -17.65
N LEU A 165 -1.54 -18.91 -18.24
CA LEU A 165 -2.46 -17.78 -18.36
C LEU A 165 -3.74 -18.12 -17.60
N VAL A 166 -4.16 -17.23 -16.70
CA VAL A 166 -5.44 -17.35 -15.99
C VAL A 166 -6.58 -17.22 -16.99
N GLN A 167 -7.47 -18.20 -17.02
CA GLN A 167 -8.60 -18.30 -17.94
C GLN A 167 -9.84 -17.56 -17.43
N ARG A 168 -9.65 -16.32 -16.96
CA ARG A 168 -10.72 -15.42 -16.48
C ARG A 168 -10.55 -14.04 -17.09
N GLN A 169 -11.66 -13.31 -17.18
CA GLN A 169 -11.62 -11.92 -17.60
C GLN A 169 -10.92 -11.06 -16.55
N LEU A 170 -10.17 -10.04 -16.98
CA LEU A 170 -9.45 -9.15 -16.07
C LEU A 170 -10.37 -8.51 -15.02
N ARG A 171 -11.63 -8.20 -15.36
CA ARG A 171 -12.61 -7.69 -14.40
C ARG A 171 -12.84 -8.66 -13.25
N GLU A 172 -13.13 -9.93 -13.55
CA GLU A 172 -13.33 -10.97 -12.54
C GLU A 172 -12.08 -11.19 -11.70
N ILE A 173 -10.90 -11.20 -12.34
CA ILE A 173 -9.62 -11.34 -11.64
C ILE A 173 -9.46 -10.22 -10.61
N VAL A 174 -9.73 -8.97 -11.00
CA VAL A 174 -9.61 -7.83 -10.08
C VAL A 174 -10.64 -7.90 -8.96
N THR A 175 -11.88 -8.29 -9.25
CA THR A 175 -12.90 -8.51 -8.20
C THR A 175 -12.47 -9.59 -7.20
N ILE A 176 -11.89 -10.70 -7.67
CA ILE A 176 -11.38 -11.76 -6.78
C ILE A 176 -10.19 -11.24 -5.95
N ILE A 177 -9.28 -10.46 -6.53
CA ILE A 177 -8.18 -9.83 -5.78
C ILE A 177 -8.74 -8.96 -4.65
N GLU A 178 -9.73 -8.12 -4.95
CA GLU A 178 -10.37 -7.22 -3.99
C GLU A 178 -11.12 -8.01 -2.89
N GLN A 179 -11.81 -9.10 -3.23
CA GLN A 179 -12.46 -10.00 -2.26
C GLN A 179 -11.47 -10.68 -1.30
N PHE A 180 -10.23 -10.88 -1.72
CA PHE A 180 -9.14 -11.38 -0.87
C PHE A 180 -8.36 -10.26 -0.15
N ASN A 181 -8.93 -9.05 -0.11
CA ASN A 181 -8.34 -7.83 0.46
C ASN A 181 -6.99 -7.44 -0.18
N GLY A 182 -6.74 -7.91 -1.40
CA GLY A 182 -5.53 -7.63 -2.14
C GLY A 182 -5.64 -6.39 -3.04
N VAL A 183 -4.53 -6.06 -3.66
CA VAL A 183 -4.44 -5.06 -4.73
C VAL A 183 -3.65 -5.56 -5.91
N ALA A 184 -4.01 -5.07 -7.10
CA ALA A 184 -3.35 -5.42 -8.35
C ALA A 184 -2.46 -4.25 -8.83
N LEU A 185 -1.22 -4.56 -9.19
CA LEU A 185 -0.31 -3.65 -9.86
C LEU A 185 0.04 -4.21 -11.24
N PRO A 186 -0.37 -3.58 -12.35
CA PRO A 186 0.11 -3.93 -13.68
C PRO A 186 1.62 -3.71 -13.79
N SER A 187 2.32 -4.71 -14.31
CA SER A 187 3.72 -4.87 -13.95
C SER A 187 4.53 -5.33 -15.16
N ARG A 188 5.52 -4.51 -15.56
CA ARG A 188 6.32 -4.66 -16.78
C ARG A 188 5.46 -4.64 -18.05
N MET A 189 4.43 -3.78 -18.05
CA MET A 189 3.50 -3.60 -19.18
C MET A 189 4.12 -2.81 -20.35
N ASP A 190 5.30 -2.24 -20.19
CA ASP A 190 6.09 -1.56 -21.21
C ASP A 190 7.23 -2.43 -21.75
N LYS A 191 7.27 -3.73 -21.39
CA LYS A 191 8.33 -4.66 -21.81
C LYS A 191 8.23 -5.07 -23.28
N THR A 192 7.03 -5.08 -23.86
CA THR A 192 6.78 -5.47 -25.25
C THR A 192 5.77 -4.54 -25.89
N PRO A 193 5.74 -4.40 -27.23
CA PRO A 193 4.74 -3.60 -27.92
C PRO A 193 3.29 -4.05 -27.61
N SER A 194 3.04 -5.36 -27.49
CA SER A 194 1.73 -5.92 -27.18
C SER A 194 1.25 -5.61 -25.77
N ARG A 195 2.16 -5.53 -24.79
CA ARG A 195 1.82 -5.09 -23.44
C ARG A 195 1.62 -3.58 -23.39
N LEU A 196 2.45 -2.83 -24.12
CA LEU A 196 2.37 -1.37 -24.14
C LEU A 196 1.04 -0.90 -24.74
N SER A 197 0.57 -1.57 -25.79
CA SER A 197 -0.75 -1.31 -26.41
C SER A 197 -1.93 -1.67 -25.49
N ALA A 198 -1.72 -2.47 -24.45
CA ALA A 198 -2.75 -2.82 -23.46
C ALA A 198 -2.96 -1.70 -22.42
N ILE A 199 -1.96 -0.84 -22.19
CA ILE A 199 -2.00 0.20 -21.14
C ILE A 199 -3.22 1.12 -21.27
N PRO A 200 -3.62 1.60 -22.47
CA PRO A 200 -4.85 2.38 -22.61
C PRO A 200 -6.08 1.72 -22.01
N SER A 201 -6.30 0.43 -22.30
CA SER A 201 -7.43 -0.32 -21.72
C SER A 201 -7.29 -0.44 -20.20
N LEU A 202 -6.09 -0.73 -19.69
CA LEU A 202 -5.84 -0.80 -18.24
C LEU A 202 -6.16 0.52 -17.53
N VAL A 203 -5.84 1.66 -18.14
CA VAL A 203 -6.08 2.99 -17.55
C VAL A 203 -7.52 3.44 -17.71
N GLU A 204 -8.06 3.35 -18.92
CA GLU A 204 -9.34 3.95 -19.32
C GLU A 204 -10.52 3.03 -18.99
N THR A 205 -10.36 1.71 -19.08
CA THR A 205 -11.42 0.73 -18.80
C THR A 205 -11.36 0.17 -17.39
N TYR A 206 -10.14 -0.14 -16.92
CA TYR A 206 -9.93 -0.79 -15.61
C TYR A 206 -9.43 0.16 -14.53
N GLY A 207 -9.25 1.44 -14.83
CA GLY A 207 -9.00 2.46 -13.81
C GLY A 207 -7.62 2.40 -13.15
N PHE A 208 -6.66 1.65 -13.69
CA PHE A 208 -5.31 1.58 -13.11
C PHE A 208 -4.62 2.95 -13.16
N ARG A 209 -4.00 3.33 -12.04
CA ARG A 209 -3.22 4.57 -11.88
C ARG A 209 -1.79 4.34 -11.39
N ALA A 210 -1.45 3.09 -11.10
CA ALA A 210 -0.11 2.69 -10.71
C ALA A 210 0.41 1.60 -11.63
N PHE A 211 1.70 1.66 -11.97
CA PHE A 211 2.37 0.68 -12.83
C PHE A 211 3.79 0.44 -12.36
N ASP A 212 4.24 -0.82 -12.36
CA ASP A 212 5.66 -1.16 -12.30
C ASP A 212 6.21 -1.25 -13.73
N LEU A 213 7.23 -0.47 -14.06
CA LEU A 213 7.76 -0.32 -15.41
C LEU A 213 9.07 -1.08 -15.63
N ALA A 214 9.06 -1.88 -16.71
CA ALA A 214 10.11 -2.02 -17.72
C ALA A 214 11.37 -1.16 -17.59
N TYR A 215 11.13 0.05 -18.07
CA TYR A 215 12.08 1.04 -18.52
C TYR A 215 11.58 2.38 -17.96
N PRO A 216 12.37 3.08 -17.13
CA PRO A 216 11.95 4.35 -16.55
C PRO A 216 11.48 5.39 -17.59
N ASP A 217 12.08 5.39 -18.78
CA ASP A 217 11.75 6.31 -19.88
C ASP A 217 10.32 6.14 -20.41
N SER A 218 9.68 4.99 -20.17
CA SER A 218 8.28 4.74 -20.49
C SER A 218 7.33 5.69 -19.76
N ALA A 219 7.77 6.39 -18.71
CA ALA A 219 6.97 7.45 -18.08
C ALA A 219 6.55 8.56 -19.07
N ARG A 220 7.34 8.80 -20.12
CA ARG A 220 6.97 9.75 -21.19
C ARG A 220 5.71 9.33 -21.93
N PHE A 221 5.48 8.03 -22.13
CA PHE A 221 4.25 7.51 -22.75
C PHE A 221 3.01 7.95 -21.98
N PHE A 222 3.02 7.78 -20.65
CA PHE A 222 1.91 8.19 -19.78
C PHE A 222 1.70 9.70 -19.81
N LYS A 223 2.77 10.50 -19.71
CA LYS A 223 2.68 11.97 -19.73
C LYS A 223 2.15 12.50 -21.06
N THR A 224 2.55 11.92 -22.18
CA THR A 224 2.08 12.32 -23.52
C THR A 224 0.61 11.96 -23.71
N ARG A 225 0.20 10.76 -23.32
CA ARG A 225 -1.17 10.27 -23.56
C ARG A 225 -2.19 10.85 -22.58
N TRP A 226 -1.81 11.01 -21.31
CA TRP A 226 -2.70 11.50 -20.25
C TRP A 226 -2.03 12.62 -19.43
N PRO A 227 -1.82 13.81 -20.04
CA PRO A 227 -1.07 14.91 -19.41
C PRO A 227 -1.70 15.46 -18.13
N LYS A 228 -3.00 15.22 -17.91
CA LYS A 228 -3.77 15.69 -16.74
C LYS A 228 -3.99 14.63 -15.67
N ILE A 229 -3.59 13.38 -15.91
CA ILE A 229 -3.77 12.28 -14.95
C ILE A 229 -2.47 12.06 -14.20
N LYS A 230 -2.56 11.98 -12.87
CA LYS A 230 -1.43 11.61 -12.01
C LYS A 230 -1.28 10.10 -11.97
N PHE A 231 -0.08 9.60 -12.27
CA PHE A 231 0.27 8.18 -12.16
C PHE A 231 1.33 7.95 -11.09
N GLN A 232 1.28 6.77 -10.48
CA GLN A 232 2.37 6.24 -9.66
C GLN A 232 3.15 5.23 -10.50
N LEU A 233 4.32 5.64 -10.98
CA LEU A 233 5.15 4.82 -11.85
C LEU A 233 6.37 4.36 -11.07
N PHE A 234 6.49 3.05 -10.88
CA PHE A 234 7.57 2.40 -10.16
C PHE A 234 8.51 1.70 -11.13
N SER A 235 9.69 1.32 -10.64
CA SER A 235 10.51 0.30 -11.28
C SER A 235 11.13 -0.55 -10.19
N PHE A 236 10.70 -1.81 -10.11
CA PHE A 236 11.20 -2.76 -9.13
C PHE A 236 12.26 -3.67 -9.74
N SER A 237 13.00 -4.38 -8.89
CA SER A 237 14.14 -5.19 -9.34
C SER A 237 13.71 -6.34 -10.26
N ASN A 238 12.49 -6.88 -10.07
CA ASN A 238 12.08 -8.16 -10.65
C ASN A 238 13.15 -9.24 -10.40
N ALA A 239 13.74 -9.22 -9.19
CA ALA A 239 14.87 -10.07 -8.83
C ALA A 239 14.51 -11.54 -8.96
N ASN A 240 15.35 -12.30 -9.66
CA ASN A 240 15.32 -13.76 -9.74
C ASN A 240 16.63 -14.40 -9.25
N ALA A 241 17.55 -13.58 -8.75
CA ALA A 241 18.82 -13.95 -8.14
C ALA A 241 19.09 -13.00 -6.97
N LEU A 242 19.83 -13.45 -5.95
CA LEU A 242 20.01 -12.70 -4.71
C LEU A 242 20.65 -11.32 -4.97
N ALA A 243 21.69 -11.27 -5.80
CA ALA A 243 22.39 -10.04 -6.16
C ALA A 243 21.50 -8.95 -6.80
N GLN A 244 20.36 -9.34 -7.38
CA GLN A 244 19.44 -8.41 -8.06
C GLN A 244 18.47 -7.72 -7.11
N VAL A 245 18.23 -8.25 -5.90
CA VAL A 245 17.30 -7.67 -4.91
C VAL A 245 17.66 -6.22 -4.67
N GLY A 246 16.71 -5.28 -4.78
CA GLY A 246 16.97 -3.85 -4.61
C GLY A 246 17.88 -3.21 -5.67
N SER A 247 18.13 -3.86 -6.82
CA SER A 247 18.80 -3.22 -7.96
C SER A 247 17.97 -2.08 -8.57
N ARG A 248 16.66 -2.10 -8.34
CA ARG A 248 15.74 -0.99 -8.56
C ARG A 248 14.75 -0.95 -7.41
N VAL A 249 14.44 0.26 -6.98
CA VAL A 249 13.63 0.54 -5.79
C VAL A 249 12.75 1.75 -6.07
N ALA A 250 11.61 1.82 -5.40
CA ALA A 250 10.84 3.06 -5.31
C ALA A 250 11.08 3.71 -3.95
N ASN A 251 11.32 5.02 -3.94
CA ASN A 251 11.31 5.82 -2.73
C ASN A 251 10.02 6.64 -2.71
N VAL A 252 9.10 6.28 -1.81
CA VAL A 252 7.75 6.85 -1.79
C VAL A 252 7.41 7.42 -0.43
N ARG A 253 6.67 8.53 -0.44
CA ARG A 253 6.12 9.10 0.79
C ARG A 253 4.73 8.56 1.01
N MET A 254 4.50 7.91 2.14
CA MET A 254 3.20 7.37 2.51
C MET A 254 2.81 7.85 3.90
N PRO A 255 1.51 8.14 4.14
CA PRO A 255 1.02 8.50 5.47
C PRO A 255 1.02 7.29 6.41
N LEU A 256 0.83 6.08 5.86
CA LEU A 256 0.82 4.81 6.55
C LEU A 256 1.93 3.92 5.98
N GLY A 257 2.57 3.13 6.85
CA GLY A 257 3.47 2.06 6.43
C GLY A 257 2.72 0.79 6.04
N GLY A 258 3.47 -0.23 5.63
CA GLY A 258 2.92 -1.56 5.34
C GLY A 258 1.99 -1.60 4.13
N PHE A 259 1.18 -2.65 4.07
CA PHE A 259 0.26 -2.90 2.97
C PHE A 259 -0.74 -1.77 2.77
N GLU A 260 -1.26 -1.19 3.84
CA GLU A 260 -2.29 -0.15 3.74
C GLU A 260 -1.79 1.10 3.01
N GLY A 261 -0.55 1.53 3.28
CA GLY A 261 0.10 2.61 2.54
C GLY A 261 0.25 2.27 1.05
N ILE A 262 0.67 1.03 0.75
CA ILE A 262 0.80 0.54 -0.63
C ILE A 262 -0.55 0.50 -1.33
N ARG A 263 -1.60 0.01 -0.67
CA ARG A 263 -2.97 -0.06 -1.18
C ARG A 263 -3.48 1.32 -1.59
N GLN A 264 -3.30 2.32 -0.73
CA GLN A 264 -3.66 3.71 -1.06
C GLN A 264 -2.87 4.26 -2.24
N LEU A 265 -1.57 3.92 -2.32
CA LEU A 265 -0.69 4.37 -3.38
C LEU A 265 -1.06 3.77 -4.74
N ILE A 266 -1.49 2.51 -4.78
CA ILE A 266 -1.77 1.79 -6.03
C ILE A 266 -3.26 1.65 -6.35
N ALA A 267 -4.13 2.27 -5.54
CA ALA A 267 -5.57 2.22 -5.70
C ALA A 267 -6.00 2.57 -7.14
N ARG A 268 -6.92 1.78 -7.67
CA ARG A 268 -7.59 2.08 -8.94
C ARG A 268 -8.58 3.22 -8.73
N GLN A 269 -8.83 3.98 -9.79
CA GLN A 269 -9.92 4.96 -9.82
C GLN A 269 -11.16 4.33 -10.45
N ALA A 270 -12.32 4.60 -9.86
CA ALA A 270 -13.60 4.28 -10.50
C ALA A 270 -13.66 4.97 -11.86
N VAL A 271 -14.01 4.21 -12.90
CA VAL A 271 -14.25 4.76 -14.23
C VAL A 271 -15.73 5.12 -14.31
N SER A 272 -16.04 6.38 -14.66
CA SER A 272 -17.42 6.86 -14.79
C SER A 272 -18.23 5.96 -15.72
N GLY A 273 -19.36 5.43 -15.23
CA GLY A 273 -20.26 4.55 -15.97
C GLY A 273 -20.24 3.08 -15.56
N GLN A 274 -19.52 2.71 -14.48
CA GLN A 274 -19.57 1.35 -13.92
C GLN A 274 -19.98 1.41 -12.45
N THR A 275 -21.21 1.00 -12.18
CA THR A 275 -21.72 0.75 -10.83
C THR A 275 -20.87 -0.36 -10.21
N SER A 276 -20.34 -0.09 -9.02
CA SER A 276 -19.80 -1.12 -8.13
C SER A 276 -20.86 -2.21 -7.95
N LEU A 277 -20.48 -3.47 -8.16
CA LEU A 277 -21.21 -4.62 -7.65
C LEU A 277 -20.45 -5.14 -6.43
#